data_AF-A0A5M8SMQ9-F1
#
_entry.id   AF-A0A5M8SMQ9-F1
#
_cell.length_a   1.000
_cell.length_b   1.000
_cell.length_c   1.000
_cell.angle_alpha   90.00
_cell.angle_beta   90.00
_cell.angle_gamma   90.00
#
_symmetry.space_group_name_H-M   'P 1'
#
loop_
_entity.id
_entity.type
_entity.pdbx_description
1 polymer ?
#
loop_
_entity_poly.entity_id
_entity_poly.type
_entity_poly.pdbx_seq_one_letter_code
_entity_poly.pdbx_strand_id
1 'polypeptide(L)'
;MRNRVLSCVLLGVLAGAGVSPVLVRAQEPSATLPETSAPSAKNPVASPESQAQPGQIKKEEQEEDNVYRHTKLVQALARMFHLDVETTARLFEWINFAIVALAIVIPIGRFLPKVFRKRSETLRQNLENARKTTADANARLSAVEAQLSRLDEEIGKIRAQVEQESQQDEARIKATIEEERARIVAAAEQEIAVAAAQARRGLRHFAADLAIEQAAQQLTLTPETDRALIQDFVRETANGAAKGGRN
;
A
#
# COMPACT_ATOMS: atom_id res chain seq x y z
N MET A 1 -50.83 10.24 26.16
CA MET A 1 -51.54 11.48 25.78
C MET A 1 -50.54 12.51 25.30
N ARG A 2 -50.88 13.21 24.19
CA ARG A 2 -50.17 14.37 23.56
C ARG A 2 -48.88 13.98 22.80
N ASN A 3 -48.83 13.72 21.50
CA ASN A 3 -49.49 14.23 20.29
C ASN A 3 -49.19 15.72 19.97
N ARG A 4 -48.30 15.97 18.99
CA ARG A 4 -48.49 16.77 17.74
C ARG A 4 -47.13 17.13 17.10
N VAL A 5 -46.65 16.47 16.03
CA VAL A 5 -46.89 16.58 14.55
C VAL A 5 -46.07 17.70 13.87
N LEU A 6 -45.52 17.36 12.68
CA LEU A 6 -44.96 18.15 11.56
C LEU A 6 -43.46 18.54 11.66
N SER A 7 -42.60 18.36 10.65
CA SER A 7 -42.80 17.95 9.25
C SER A 7 -41.47 17.52 8.60
N CYS A 8 -41.61 16.62 7.63
CA CYS A 8 -40.72 16.04 6.61
C CYS A 8 -39.56 16.92 6.06
N VAL A 9 -38.44 16.32 5.64
CA VAL A 9 -38.21 15.68 4.32
C VAL A 9 -36.80 15.02 4.28
N LEU A 10 -36.77 13.72 3.96
CA LEU A 10 -35.62 12.95 3.45
C LEU A 10 -35.27 13.39 2.02
N LEU A 11 -34.01 13.45 1.59
CA LEU A 11 -33.26 12.44 0.80
C LEU A 11 -32.23 13.28 0.00
N GLY A 12 -31.02 12.86 -0.35
CA GLY A 12 -30.40 11.56 -0.28
C GLY A 12 -28.91 11.71 -0.59
N VAL A 13 -28.15 10.77 -0.05
CA VAL A 13 -26.74 10.51 -0.31
C VAL A 13 -26.60 9.89 -1.70
N LEU A 14 -25.64 10.36 -2.51
CA LEU A 14 -24.96 9.48 -3.46
C LEU A 14 -23.52 9.96 -3.72
N ALA A 15 -22.62 9.01 -3.51
CA ALA A 15 -21.18 9.12 -3.62
C ALA A 15 -20.71 9.13 -5.08
N GLY A 16 -19.56 9.76 -5.32
CA GLY A 16 -18.82 9.68 -6.57
C GLY A 16 -17.39 10.14 -6.36
N ALA A 17 -16.49 9.16 -6.22
CA ALA A 17 -15.06 9.34 -6.06
C ALA A 17 -14.42 9.96 -7.31
N GLY A 18 -13.38 10.77 -7.10
CA GLY A 18 -12.58 11.36 -8.18
C GLY A 18 -11.33 12.02 -7.63
N VAL A 19 -10.34 11.21 -7.29
CA VAL A 19 -8.97 11.62 -6.99
C VAL A 19 -8.34 12.21 -8.26
N SER A 20 -7.77 13.41 -8.20
CA SER A 20 -6.64 13.80 -9.07
C SER A 20 -5.92 15.06 -8.58
N PRO A 21 -4.62 15.21 -8.92
CA PRO A 21 -3.63 15.81 -8.05
C PRO A 21 -3.41 17.31 -8.30
N VAL A 22 -2.93 17.98 -7.27
CA VAL A 22 -2.31 19.30 -7.34
C VAL A 22 -1.06 19.20 -8.22
N LEU A 23 -1.13 19.79 -9.41
CA LEU A 23 0.02 20.00 -10.29
C LEU A 23 0.43 21.47 -10.14
N VAL A 24 1.49 21.69 -9.37
CA VAL A 24 2.22 22.96 -9.31
C VAL A 24 2.78 23.22 -10.70
N ARG A 25 2.23 24.21 -11.41
CA ARG A 25 2.84 24.72 -12.64
C ARG A 25 3.59 25.99 -12.33
N ALA A 26 4.89 25.92 -12.54
CA ALA A 26 5.82 27.03 -12.53
C ALA A 26 5.34 28.12 -13.50
N GLN A 27 5.46 29.35 -13.02
CA GLN A 27 5.18 30.58 -13.73
C GLN A 27 6.40 30.96 -14.57
N GLU A 28 6.24 31.04 -15.89
CA GLU A 28 7.16 31.77 -16.76
C GLU A 28 6.52 33.09 -17.22
N PRO A 29 7.31 34.17 -17.34
CA PRO A 29 6.80 35.47 -17.76
C PRO A 29 6.87 35.59 -19.29
N SER A 30 5.75 35.90 -19.92
CA SER A 30 5.73 36.37 -21.31
C SER A 30 5.14 37.77 -21.37
N ALA A 31 6.00 38.70 -21.75
CA ALA A 31 5.62 40.04 -22.17
C ALA A 31 4.96 39.98 -23.56
N THR A 32 3.89 40.76 -23.77
CA THR A 32 3.60 41.51 -25.01
C THR A 32 2.44 42.49 -24.76
N LEU A 33 2.55 43.67 -25.37
CA LEU A 33 1.66 44.84 -25.32
C LEU A 33 0.37 44.63 -26.19
N PRO A 34 -0.41 45.67 -26.55
CA PRO A 34 -1.70 46.01 -25.96
C PRO A 34 -2.86 45.86 -26.97
N GLU A 35 -4.07 45.48 -26.53
CA GLU A 35 -5.26 45.73 -27.33
C GLU A 35 -6.40 46.37 -26.53
N THR A 36 -6.71 47.57 -27.00
CA THR A 36 -7.89 48.38 -26.81
C THR A 36 -9.17 47.58 -27.04
N SER A 37 -10.08 47.56 -26.07
CA SER A 37 -11.50 47.34 -26.33
C SER A 37 -12.32 48.42 -25.62
N ALA A 38 -12.96 49.25 -26.45
CA ALA A 38 -13.94 50.23 -26.04
C ALA A 38 -15.35 49.57 -25.99
N PRO A 39 -16.34 50.23 -25.36
CA PRO A 39 -17.41 49.59 -24.59
C PRO A 39 -18.77 49.58 -25.29
N SER A 40 -19.71 48.78 -24.77
CA SER A 40 -21.17 48.95 -24.90
C SER A 40 -21.87 47.91 -24.03
N ALA A 41 -23.05 48.11 -23.45
CA ALA A 41 -23.90 49.25 -23.18
C ALA A 41 -25.12 48.65 -22.44
N LYS A 42 -25.69 49.34 -21.46
CA LYS A 42 -27.16 49.36 -21.36
C LYS A 42 -27.64 50.65 -20.74
N ASN A 43 -28.48 51.30 -21.54
CA ASN A 43 -28.89 52.68 -21.50
C ASN A 43 -30.26 52.86 -20.79
N PRO A 44 -30.70 54.12 -20.58
CA PRO A 44 -31.67 54.58 -19.60
C PRO A 44 -33.06 54.91 -20.20
N VAL A 45 -34.00 55.26 -19.34
CA VAL A 45 -35.30 55.90 -19.62
C VAL A 45 -35.57 56.82 -18.42
N ALA A 46 -36.03 58.06 -18.48
CA ALA A 46 -36.22 59.05 -19.52
C ALA A 46 -36.40 60.42 -18.82
N SER A 47 -35.98 61.49 -19.49
CA SER A 47 -36.22 62.90 -19.15
C SER A 47 -37.65 63.33 -19.59
N PRO A 48 -38.12 64.57 -19.30
CA PRO A 48 -37.68 65.72 -20.11
C PRO A 48 -37.58 67.09 -19.39
N GLU A 49 -36.75 67.95 -20.01
CA GLU A 49 -36.76 69.43 -20.00
C GLU A 49 -36.30 70.15 -18.70
N SER A 50 -35.45 71.18 -18.73
CA SER A 50 -35.36 72.30 -19.67
C SER A 50 -33.98 73.01 -19.62
N GLN A 51 -33.45 73.29 -20.81
CA GLN A 51 -32.79 74.50 -21.33
C GLN A 51 -31.84 75.40 -20.50
N ALA A 52 -30.77 75.76 -21.23
CA ALA A 52 -30.16 77.09 -21.41
C ALA A 52 -29.19 77.69 -20.37
N GLN A 53 -27.90 77.56 -20.74
CA GLN A 53 -26.72 78.44 -20.66
C GLN A 53 -26.59 79.64 -19.68
N PRO A 54 -25.33 79.89 -19.22
CA PRO A 54 -24.99 80.82 -18.15
C PRO A 54 -24.97 82.28 -18.60
N GLY A 55 -25.55 83.15 -17.78
CA GLY A 55 -25.48 84.59 -17.94
C GLY A 55 -25.75 85.30 -16.62
N GLN A 56 -24.68 85.56 -15.87
CA GLN A 56 -24.52 86.60 -14.86
C GLN A 56 -25.59 86.69 -13.75
N ILE A 57 -25.21 86.37 -12.51
CA ILE A 57 -25.37 87.23 -11.33
C ILE A 57 -24.33 86.81 -10.28
N LYS A 58 -23.69 87.83 -9.72
CA LYS A 58 -22.78 87.77 -8.57
C LYS A 58 -23.53 87.35 -7.30
N LYS A 59 -22.81 86.62 -6.44
CA LYS A 59 -23.09 86.32 -5.02
C LYS A 59 -24.19 85.27 -4.80
N GLU A 60 -23.99 84.46 -3.76
CA GLU A 60 -24.98 83.56 -3.14
C GLU A 60 -25.06 82.13 -3.69
N GLU A 61 -24.01 81.31 -3.45
CA GLU A 61 -24.13 79.83 -3.34
C GLU A 61 -23.31 79.32 -2.13
N GLN A 62 -23.41 80.06 -1.02
CA GLN A 62 -23.08 79.60 0.33
C GLN A 62 -24.40 79.38 1.10
N GLU A 63 -25.47 78.91 0.46
CA GLU A 63 -26.78 78.79 1.12
C GLU A 63 -27.53 77.46 0.92
N GLU A 64 -27.12 76.58 -0.01
CA GLU A 64 -27.80 75.28 -0.14
C GLU A 64 -27.43 74.26 0.97
N ASP A 65 -26.30 74.44 1.65
CA ASP A 65 -25.91 73.61 2.81
C ASP A 65 -26.64 74.02 4.11
N ASN A 66 -27.47 75.06 4.05
CA ASN A 66 -28.24 75.60 5.18
C ASN A 66 -29.71 75.17 5.21
N VAL A 67 -30.19 74.44 4.20
CA VAL A 67 -31.60 73.97 4.15
C VAL A 67 -31.88 72.92 5.25
N TYR A 68 -30.90 72.08 5.58
CA TYR A 68 -31.04 71.11 6.69
C TYR A 68 -30.87 71.74 8.08
N ARG A 69 -30.32 72.97 8.17
CA ARG A 69 -30.11 73.69 9.45
C ARG A 69 -31.34 74.44 9.96
N HIS A 70 -32.41 74.53 9.17
CA HIS A 70 -33.62 75.28 9.51
C HIS A 70 -34.89 74.43 9.52
N THR A 71 -34.81 73.22 10.06
CA THR A 71 -36.01 72.49 10.47
C THR A 71 -36.62 73.15 11.71
N LYS A 72 -37.95 73.35 11.74
CA LYS A 72 -38.72 74.07 12.78
C LYS A 72 -38.40 73.63 14.23
N LEU A 73 -37.88 72.41 14.41
CA LEU A 73 -37.47 71.87 15.70
C LEU A 73 -36.16 72.52 16.23
N VAL A 74 -35.21 72.83 15.34
CA VAL A 74 -33.93 73.48 15.68
C VAL A 74 -34.13 74.97 15.99
N GLN A 75 -35.00 75.65 15.23
CA GLN A 75 -35.34 77.06 15.49
C GLN A 75 -36.20 77.27 16.73
N ALA A 76 -37.05 76.31 17.10
CA ALA A 76 -37.87 76.38 18.31
C ALA A 76 -37.01 76.23 19.58
N LEU A 77 -36.01 75.34 19.55
CA LEU A 77 -35.06 75.19 20.66
C LEU A 77 -34.11 76.40 20.79
N ALA A 78 -33.62 76.95 19.68
CA ALA A 78 -32.71 78.11 19.70
C ALA A 78 -33.35 79.36 20.31
N ARG A 79 -34.65 79.59 20.04
CA ARG A 79 -35.40 80.72 20.62
C ARG A 79 -35.64 80.60 22.12
N MET A 80 -35.68 79.38 22.66
CA MET A 80 -35.93 79.15 24.08
C MET A 80 -34.67 79.32 24.93
N PHE A 81 -33.47 79.20 24.34
CA PHE A 81 -32.20 79.22 25.07
C PHE A 81 -31.27 80.42 24.79
N HIS A 82 -31.66 81.40 23.97
CA HIS A 82 -30.89 82.64 23.71
C HIS A 82 -29.40 82.39 23.37
N LEU A 83 -29.14 81.38 22.54
CA LEU A 83 -27.80 80.99 22.08
C LEU A 83 -27.80 80.81 20.57
N ASP A 84 -26.71 81.25 19.95
CA ASP A 84 -26.53 81.40 18.51
C ASP A 84 -26.82 80.09 17.73
N VAL A 85 -27.52 80.22 16.60
CA VAL A 85 -28.10 79.10 15.83
C VAL A 85 -27.01 78.15 15.31
N GLU A 86 -25.82 78.69 15.02
CA GLU A 86 -24.65 77.91 14.59
C GLU A 86 -24.08 77.02 15.70
N THR A 87 -24.07 77.51 16.95
CA THR A 87 -23.57 76.74 18.10
C THR A 87 -24.53 75.60 18.45
N THR A 88 -25.83 75.86 18.35
CA THR A 88 -26.87 74.84 18.58
C THR A 88 -26.82 73.76 17.50
N ALA A 89 -26.65 74.11 16.22
CA ALA A 89 -26.53 73.15 15.13
C ALA A 89 -25.28 72.26 15.27
N ARG A 90 -24.12 72.84 15.59
CA ARG A 90 -22.88 72.08 15.84
C ARG A 90 -22.99 71.16 17.06
N LEU A 91 -23.68 71.60 18.12
CA LEU A 91 -23.93 70.76 19.30
C LEU A 91 -24.80 69.54 18.96
N PHE A 92 -25.86 69.73 18.16
CA PHE A 92 -26.69 68.62 17.68
C PHE A 92 -25.92 67.64 16.79
N GLU A 93 -25.02 68.14 15.94
CA GLU A 93 -24.15 67.30 15.10
C GLU A 93 -23.20 66.44 15.95
N TRP A 94 -22.55 67.02 16.96
CA TRP A 94 -21.72 66.28 17.91
C TRP A 94 -22.50 65.28 18.76
N ILE A 95 -23.71 65.62 19.19
CA ILE A 95 -24.60 64.70 19.92
C ILE A 95 -25.00 63.52 19.02
N ASN A 96 -25.39 63.78 17.77
CA ASN A 96 -25.73 62.72 16.81
C ASN A 96 -24.53 61.82 16.52
N PHE A 97 -23.34 62.41 16.28
CA PHE A 97 -22.10 61.65 16.11
C PHE A 97 -21.79 60.81 17.36
N ALA A 98 -21.94 61.36 18.57
CA ALA A 98 -21.72 60.64 19.81
C ALA A 98 -22.71 59.47 19.96
N ILE A 99 -23.99 59.64 19.60
CA ILE A 99 -24.99 58.57 19.63
C ILE A 99 -24.61 57.45 18.65
N VAL A 100 -24.24 57.78 17.41
CA VAL A 100 -23.83 56.81 16.38
C VAL A 100 -22.52 56.10 16.79
N ALA A 101 -21.53 56.85 17.28
CA ALA A 101 -20.27 56.30 17.76
C ALA A 101 -20.49 55.36 18.95
N LEU A 102 -21.34 55.73 19.91
CA LEU A 102 -21.71 54.88 21.04
C LEU A 102 -22.43 53.60 20.57
N ALA A 103 -23.37 53.74 19.62
CA ALA A 103 -24.09 52.61 19.03
C ALA A 103 -23.17 51.60 18.32
N ILE A 104 -22.01 52.05 17.81
CA ILE A 104 -21.01 51.20 17.14
C ILE A 104 -19.95 50.66 18.12
N VAL A 105 -19.44 51.49 19.03
CA VAL A 105 -18.37 51.12 19.96
C VAL A 105 -18.84 50.12 21.02
N ILE A 106 -20.06 50.25 21.54
CA ILE A 106 -20.62 49.32 22.53
C ILE A 106 -20.64 47.86 22.02
N PRO A 107 -21.21 47.54 20.84
CA PRO A 107 -21.19 46.17 20.34
C PRO A 107 -19.77 45.69 20.04
N ILE A 108 -18.91 46.52 19.42
CA ILE A 108 -17.53 46.14 19.12
C ILE A 108 -16.77 45.78 20.39
N GLY A 109 -16.80 46.63 21.42
CA GLY A 109 -16.15 46.38 22.71
C GLY A 109 -16.65 45.11 23.40
N ARG A 110 -17.90 44.69 23.14
CA ARG A 110 -18.50 43.49 23.73
C ARG A 110 -18.27 42.21 22.92
N PHE A 111 -18.17 42.28 21.59
CA PHE A 111 -18.00 41.10 20.71
C PHE A 111 -16.54 40.79 20.39
N LEU A 112 -15.72 41.81 20.17
CA LEU A 112 -14.31 41.68 19.77
C LEU A 112 -13.46 40.83 20.75
N PRO A 113 -13.51 41.05 22.08
CA PRO A 113 -12.74 40.21 23.02
C PRO A 113 -13.19 38.75 23.02
N LYS A 114 -14.48 38.47 22.74
CA LYS A 114 -14.98 37.09 22.64
C LYS A 114 -14.42 36.37 21.42
N VAL A 115 -14.29 37.05 20.29
CA VAL A 115 -13.74 36.48 19.04
C VAL A 115 -12.24 36.21 19.19
N PHE A 116 -11.47 37.15 19.73
CA PHE A 116 -10.04 36.95 19.96
C PHE A 116 -9.77 35.83 20.96
N ARG A 117 -10.59 35.71 22.01
CA ARG A 117 -10.47 34.60 22.97
C ARG A 117 -10.75 33.25 22.32
N LYS A 118 -11.83 33.13 21.53
CA LYS A 118 -12.12 31.91 20.76
C LYS A 118 -10.99 31.55 19.80
N ARG A 119 -10.46 32.51 19.03
CA ARG A 119 -9.34 32.27 18.11
C ARG A 119 -8.08 31.82 18.84
N SER A 120 -7.78 32.42 20.00
CA SER A 120 -6.62 32.04 20.81
C SER A 120 -6.77 30.62 21.37
N GLU A 121 -7.97 30.26 21.81
CA GLU A 121 -8.29 28.91 22.28
C GLU A 121 -8.19 27.88 21.15
N THR A 122 -8.76 28.16 19.97
CA THR A 122 -8.63 27.30 18.79
C THR A 122 -7.17 27.17 18.36
N LEU A 123 -6.38 28.25 18.38
CA LEU A 123 -4.96 28.19 18.01
C LEU A 123 -4.16 27.33 19.01
N ARG A 124 -4.44 27.46 20.31
CA ARG A 124 -3.85 26.59 21.34
C ARG A 124 -4.22 25.13 21.13
N GLN A 125 -5.50 24.84 20.88
CA GLN A 125 -5.97 23.49 20.58
C GLN A 125 -5.30 22.94 19.31
N ASN A 126 -5.19 23.73 18.24
CA ASN A 126 -4.53 23.31 17.01
C ASN A 126 -3.03 23.04 17.22
N LEU A 127 -2.34 23.86 18.01
CA LEU A 127 -0.93 23.63 18.35
C LEU A 127 -0.75 22.38 19.22
N GLU A 128 -1.64 22.15 20.18
CA GLU A 128 -1.61 20.93 21.01
C GLU A 128 -1.89 19.69 20.17
N ASN A 129 -2.89 19.74 19.30
CA ASN A 129 -3.22 18.67 18.38
C ASN A 129 -2.06 18.39 17.41
N ALA A 130 -1.47 19.43 16.82
CA ALA A 130 -0.31 19.29 15.95
C ALA A 130 0.87 18.63 16.69
N ARG A 131 1.16 19.06 17.93
CA ARG A 131 2.19 18.43 18.77
C ARG A 131 1.88 16.96 19.06
N LYS A 132 0.63 16.62 19.38
CA LYS A 132 0.20 15.23 19.61
C LYS A 132 0.34 14.39 18.34
N THR A 133 -0.09 14.91 17.19
CA THR A 133 0.03 14.21 15.91
C THR A 133 1.50 14.00 15.53
N THR A 134 2.37 15.00 15.71
CA THR A 134 3.81 14.83 15.48
C THR A 134 4.43 13.82 16.46
N ALA A 135 4.05 13.84 17.73
CA ALA A 135 4.53 12.87 18.71
C ALA A 135 4.09 11.44 18.37
N ASP A 136 2.82 11.23 17.96
CA ASP A 136 2.32 9.94 17.52
C ASP A 136 3.02 9.47 16.22
N ALA A 137 3.21 10.37 15.25
CA ALA A 137 3.95 10.05 14.03
C ALA A 137 5.40 9.63 14.32
N ASN A 138 6.09 10.35 15.21
CA ASN A 138 7.45 10.00 15.63
C ASN A 138 7.49 8.67 16.41
N ALA A 139 6.51 8.41 17.28
CA ALA A 139 6.40 7.15 18.00
C ALA A 139 6.22 5.98 17.02
N ARG A 140 5.33 6.14 16.02
CA ARG A 140 5.13 5.13 14.96
C ARG A 140 6.38 4.93 14.12
N LEU A 141 7.08 6.00 13.75
CA LEU A 141 8.36 5.91 13.03
C LEU A 141 9.38 5.09 13.82
N SER A 142 9.59 5.42 15.09
CA SER A 142 10.53 4.70 15.95
C SER A 142 10.15 3.21 16.14
N ALA A 143 8.85 2.91 16.19
CA ALA A 143 8.37 1.53 16.28
C ALA A 143 8.64 0.76 14.98
N VAL A 144 8.48 1.38 13.81
CA VAL A 144 8.80 0.78 12.52
C VAL A 144 10.31 0.60 12.37
N GLU A 145 11.13 1.59 12.73
CA GLU A 145 12.59 1.48 12.72
C GLU A 145 13.08 0.34 13.63
N ALA A 146 12.51 0.22 14.83
CA ALA A 146 12.81 -0.90 15.72
C ALA A 146 12.42 -2.25 15.10
N GLN A 147 11.26 -2.34 14.46
CA GLN A 147 10.85 -3.56 13.74
C GLN A 147 11.82 -3.88 12.59
N LEU A 148 12.20 -2.89 11.77
CA LEU A 148 13.15 -3.08 10.68
C LEU A 148 14.51 -3.56 11.20
N SER A 149 15.04 -2.97 12.27
CA SER A 149 16.30 -3.43 12.87
C SER A 149 16.23 -4.89 13.36
N ARG A 150 15.09 -5.29 13.95
CA ARG A 150 14.86 -6.67 14.36
C ARG A 150 14.77 -7.62 13.16
N LEU A 151 14.12 -7.19 12.08
CA LEU A 151 14.06 -7.96 10.84
C LEU A 151 15.46 -8.16 10.24
N ASP A 152 16.31 -7.13 10.25
CA ASP A 152 17.69 -7.24 9.77
C ASP A 152 18.50 -8.25 10.61
N GLU A 153 18.34 -8.23 11.93
CA GLU A 153 18.95 -9.24 12.81
C GLU A 153 18.43 -10.66 12.53
N GLU A 154 17.12 -10.80 12.31
CA GLU A 154 16.50 -12.10 12.01
C GLU A 154 16.94 -12.64 10.65
N ILE A 155 17.03 -11.77 9.63
CA ILE A 155 17.60 -12.12 8.31
C ILE A 155 19.06 -12.56 8.47
N GLY A 156 19.85 -11.86 9.29
CA GLY A 156 21.22 -12.23 9.57
C GLY A 156 21.32 -13.63 10.22
N LYS A 157 20.46 -13.92 11.20
CA LYS A 157 20.39 -15.23 11.86
C LYS A 157 19.97 -16.34 10.90
N ILE A 158 18.94 -16.11 10.08
CA ILE A 158 18.48 -17.09 9.08
C ILE A 158 19.58 -17.37 8.07
N ARG A 159 20.27 -16.33 7.57
CA ARG A 159 21.40 -16.52 6.63
C ARG A 159 22.52 -17.35 7.24
N ALA A 160 22.91 -17.04 8.48
CA ALA A 160 23.95 -17.79 9.18
C ALA A 160 23.54 -19.25 9.43
N GLN A 161 22.27 -19.48 9.81
CA GLN A 161 21.71 -20.81 10.01
C GLN A 161 21.68 -21.61 8.71
N VAL A 162 21.18 -21.02 7.62
CA VAL A 162 21.12 -21.68 6.29
C VAL A 162 22.51 -22.01 5.79
N GLU A 163 23.49 -21.12 5.96
CA GLU A 163 24.87 -21.40 5.58
C GLU A 163 25.44 -22.60 6.37
N GLN A 164 25.22 -22.62 7.69
CA GLN A 164 25.66 -23.71 8.54
C GLN A 164 24.94 -25.04 8.20
N GLU A 165 23.63 -25.00 7.97
CA GLU A 165 22.83 -26.16 7.57
C GLU A 165 23.25 -26.67 6.20
N SER A 166 23.50 -25.77 5.23
CA SER A 166 23.98 -26.13 3.89
C SER A 166 25.31 -26.87 3.96
N GLN A 167 26.26 -26.38 4.76
CA GLN A 167 27.56 -27.04 4.92
C GLN A 167 27.43 -28.43 5.57
N GLN A 168 26.55 -28.58 6.57
CA GLN A 168 26.30 -29.87 7.21
C GLN A 168 25.58 -30.84 6.27
N ASP A 169 24.60 -30.35 5.51
CA ASP A 169 23.87 -31.15 4.54
C ASP A 169 24.76 -31.58 3.39
N GLU A 170 25.63 -30.71 2.89
CA GLU A 170 26.64 -31.09 1.90
C GLU A 170 27.52 -32.22 2.41
N ALA A 171 28.03 -32.12 3.64
CA ALA A 171 28.87 -33.17 4.23
C ALA A 171 28.10 -34.48 4.41
N ARG A 172 26.86 -34.41 4.90
CA ARG A 172 25.99 -35.58 5.09
C ARG A 172 25.64 -36.25 3.76
N ILE A 173 25.24 -35.47 2.75
CA ILE A 173 24.90 -35.98 1.42
C ILE A 173 26.12 -36.61 0.77
N LYS A 174 27.30 -35.98 0.84
CA LYS A 174 28.55 -36.56 0.32
C LYS A 174 28.84 -37.91 0.97
N ALA A 175 28.74 -38.00 2.31
CA ALA A 175 28.95 -39.26 3.02
C ALA A 175 27.93 -40.34 2.63
N THR A 176 26.64 -40.01 2.55
CA THR A 176 25.60 -40.96 2.12
C THR A 176 25.81 -41.42 0.68
N ILE A 177 26.22 -40.52 -0.22
CA ILE A 177 26.51 -40.87 -1.62
C ILE A 177 27.72 -41.80 -1.71
N GLU A 178 28.77 -41.56 -0.91
CA GLU A 178 29.94 -42.44 -0.89
C GLU A 178 29.61 -43.84 -0.37
N GLU A 179 28.81 -43.94 0.70
CA GLU A 179 28.34 -45.22 1.24
C GLU A 179 27.47 -45.97 0.21
N GLU A 180 26.51 -45.28 -0.40
CA GLU A 180 25.62 -45.89 -1.38
C GLU A 180 26.37 -46.28 -2.65
N ARG A 181 27.35 -45.49 -3.08
CA ARG A 181 28.25 -45.85 -4.18
C ARG A 181 29.00 -47.15 -3.86
N ALA A 182 29.57 -47.26 -2.67
CA ALA A 182 30.29 -48.47 -2.26
C ALA A 182 29.35 -49.69 -2.22
N ARG A 183 28.12 -49.51 -1.71
CA ARG A 183 27.09 -50.56 -1.69
C ARG A 183 26.71 -51.01 -3.10
N ILE A 184 26.47 -50.08 -4.02
CA ILE A 184 26.12 -50.39 -5.42
C ILE A 184 27.25 -51.15 -6.11
N VAL A 185 28.51 -50.72 -5.92
CA VAL A 185 29.67 -51.41 -6.50
C VAL A 185 29.76 -52.84 -5.96
N ALA A 186 29.67 -53.02 -4.64
CA ALA A 186 29.72 -54.36 -4.04
C ALA A 186 28.56 -55.27 -4.52
N ALA A 187 27.35 -54.72 -4.65
CA ALA A 187 26.22 -55.46 -5.19
C ALA A 187 26.44 -55.86 -6.66
N ALA A 188 26.93 -54.94 -7.49
CA ALA A 188 27.24 -55.22 -8.88
C ALA A 188 28.36 -56.27 -9.03
N GLU A 189 29.40 -56.22 -8.21
CA GLU A 189 30.46 -57.22 -8.18
C GLU A 189 29.93 -58.61 -7.80
N GLN A 190 29.05 -58.68 -6.80
CA GLN A 190 28.37 -59.91 -6.39
C GLN A 190 27.51 -60.47 -7.53
N GLU A 191 26.73 -59.62 -8.20
CA GLU A 191 25.87 -60.02 -9.33
C GLU A 191 26.70 -60.53 -10.51
N ILE A 192 27.79 -59.84 -10.86
CA ILE A 192 28.73 -60.27 -11.90
C ILE A 192 29.34 -61.63 -11.53
N ALA A 193 29.75 -61.82 -10.28
CA ALA A 193 30.34 -63.08 -9.84
C ALA A 193 29.34 -64.24 -9.94
N VAL A 194 28.08 -64.03 -9.55
CA VAL A 194 27.01 -65.02 -9.67
C VAL A 194 26.72 -65.33 -11.14
N ALA A 195 26.57 -64.31 -11.98
CA ALA A 195 26.33 -64.47 -13.42
C ALA A 195 27.49 -65.20 -14.11
N ALA A 196 28.74 -64.86 -13.78
CA ALA A 196 29.93 -65.53 -14.29
C ALA A 196 29.99 -67.00 -13.86
N ALA A 197 29.64 -67.30 -12.61
CA ALA A 197 29.57 -68.68 -12.12
C ALA A 197 28.48 -69.48 -12.84
N GLN A 198 27.31 -68.89 -13.06
CA GLN A 198 26.21 -69.49 -13.82
C GLN A 198 26.61 -69.75 -15.28
N ALA A 199 27.21 -68.77 -15.96
CA ALA A 199 27.69 -68.92 -17.33
C ALA A 199 28.75 -70.03 -17.45
N ARG A 200 29.71 -70.10 -16.52
CA ARG A 200 30.71 -71.17 -16.47
C ARG A 200 30.09 -72.55 -16.26
N ARG A 201 29.08 -72.66 -15.39
CA ARG A 201 28.35 -73.92 -15.20
C ARG A 201 27.59 -74.32 -16.47
N GLY A 202 26.91 -73.37 -17.11
CA GLY A 202 26.22 -73.59 -18.38
C GLY A 202 27.17 -74.10 -19.48
N LEU A 203 28.34 -73.47 -19.64
CA LEU A 203 29.35 -73.93 -20.60
C LEU A 203 29.88 -75.34 -20.30
N ARG A 204 30.06 -75.69 -19.02
CA ARG A 204 30.49 -77.05 -18.63
C ARG A 204 29.43 -78.09 -18.95
N HIS A 205 28.16 -77.80 -18.68
CA HIS A 205 27.06 -78.69 -19.04
C HIS A 205 26.98 -78.90 -20.55
N PHE A 206 27.00 -77.82 -21.33
CA PHE A 206 26.97 -77.90 -22.78
C PHE A 206 28.16 -78.70 -23.36
N ALA A 207 29.36 -78.51 -22.82
CA ALA A 207 30.53 -79.28 -23.23
C ALA A 207 30.41 -80.77 -22.86
N ALA A 208 29.83 -81.09 -21.70
CA ALA A 208 29.58 -82.47 -21.29
C ALA A 208 28.54 -83.14 -22.20
N ASP A 209 27.45 -82.45 -22.53
CA ASP A 209 26.42 -82.95 -23.43
C ASP A 209 27.00 -83.24 -24.83
N LEU A 210 27.80 -82.32 -25.37
CA LEU A 210 28.48 -82.51 -26.65
C LEU A 210 29.47 -83.68 -26.63
N ALA A 211 30.22 -83.86 -25.53
CA ALA A 211 31.14 -84.97 -25.37
C ALA A 211 30.41 -86.31 -25.29
N ILE A 212 29.27 -86.38 -24.58
CA ILE A 212 28.42 -87.58 -24.52
C ILE A 212 27.84 -87.89 -25.90
N GLU A 213 27.35 -86.87 -26.62
CA GLU A 213 26.81 -87.05 -27.97
C GLU A 213 27.87 -87.59 -28.94
N GLN A 214 29.10 -87.04 -28.92
CA GLN A 214 30.20 -87.57 -29.72
C GLN A 214 30.63 -88.98 -29.31
N ALA A 215 30.68 -89.27 -28.00
CA ALA A 215 31.00 -90.61 -27.51
C ALA A 215 29.94 -91.64 -27.93
N ALA A 216 28.65 -91.28 -27.88
CA ALA A 216 27.55 -92.12 -28.35
C ALA A 216 27.65 -92.41 -29.85
N GLN A 217 28.06 -91.44 -30.67
CA GLN A 217 28.30 -91.64 -32.09
C GLN A 217 29.50 -92.56 -32.39
N GLN A 218 30.54 -92.53 -31.54
CA GLN A 218 31.74 -93.38 -31.69
C GLN A 218 31.58 -94.78 -31.07
N LEU A 219 30.54 -94.99 -30.25
CA LEU A 219 30.28 -96.27 -29.59
C LEU A 219 29.81 -97.31 -30.62
N THR A 220 30.73 -98.18 -31.04
CA THR A 220 30.44 -99.34 -31.89
C THR A 220 30.27 -100.60 -31.02
N LEU A 221 29.03 -101.10 -30.92
CA LEU A 221 28.72 -102.30 -30.15
C LEU A 221 29.04 -103.55 -30.96
N THR A 222 30.08 -104.27 -30.56
CA THR A 222 30.42 -105.59 -31.10
C THR A 222 29.98 -106.71 -30.14
N PRO A 223 29.61 -107.89 -30.65
CA PRO A 223 29.11 -108.99 -29.81
C PRO A 223 30.13 -109.50 -28.79
N GLU A 224 31.43 -109.29 -29.02
CA GLU A 224 32.51 -109.58 -28.07
C GLU A 224 32.52 -108.57 -26.90
N THR A 225 32.28 -107.29 -27.19
CA THR A 225 32.23 -106.22 -26.18
C THR A 225 31.04 -106.39 -25.26
N ASP A 226 29.87 -106.76 -25.80
CA ASP A 226 28.66 -107.02 -25.01
C ASP A 226 28.85 -108.17 -24.01
N ARG A 227 29.51 -109.26 -24.43
CA ARG A 227 29.81 -110.40 -23.54
C ARG A 227 30.75 -110.00 -22.39
N ALA A 228 31.75 -109.16 -22.66
CA ALA A 228 32.65 -108.64 -21.64
C ALA A 228 31.91 -107.74 -20.63
N LEU A 229 31.02 -106.86 -21.10
CA LEU A 229 30.21 -105.98 -20.25
C LEU A 229 29.26 -106.76 -19.34
N ILE A 230 28.63 -107.83 -19.85
CA ILE A 230 27.75 -108.69 -19.05
C ILE A 230 28.54 -109.40 -17.94
N GLN A 231 29.75 -109.89 -18.23
CA GLN A 231 30.59 -110.55 -17.23
C GLN A 231 31.05 -109.57 -16.15
N ASP A 232 31.45 -108.35 -16.52
CA ASP A 232 31.85 -107.32 -15.55
C ASP A 232 30.66 -106.86 -14.69
N PHE A 233 29.47 -106.71 -15.27
CA PHE A 233 28.26 -106.37 -14.52
C PHE A 233 27.87 -107.46 -13.51
N VAL A 234 27.93 -108.73 -13.91
CA VAL A 234 27.69 -109.87 -13.00
C VAL A 234 28.74 -109.90 -11.88
N ARG A 235 30.00 -109.59 -12.17
CA ARG A 235 31.06 -109.49 -11.15
C ARG A 235 30.82 -108.34 -10.17
N GLU A 236 30.44 -107.16 -10.66
CA GLU A 236 30.18 -105.99 -9.82
C GLU A 236 28.95 -106.19 -8.93
N THR A 237 27.87 -106.76 -9.46
CA THR A 237 26.67 -107.07 -8.67
C THR A 237 26.95 -108.12 -7.60
N ALA A 238 27.75 -109.14 -7.90
CA ALA A 238 28.21 -110.12 -6.91
C ALA A 238 29.08 -109.49 -5.81
N ASN A 239 29.98 -108.57 -6.16
CA ASN A 239 30.82 -107.85 -5.20
C ASN A 239 30.05 -106.81 -4.37
N GLY A 240 29.07 -106.11 -4.95
CA GLY A 240 28.19 -105.17 -4.26
C GLY A 240 27.26 -105.87 -3.26
N ALA A 241 26.74 -107.05 -3.62
CA ALA A 241 25.96 -107.90 -2.72
C ALA A 241 26.79 -108.38 -1.50
N ALA A 242 28.09 -108.63 -1.68
CA ALA A 242 29.00 -108.98 -0.58
C ALA A 242 29.33 -107.79 0.34
N LYS A 243 29.18 -106.55 -0.13
CA LYS A 243 29.49 -105.32 0.63
C LYS A 243 28.26 -104.71 1.33
N GLY A 244 27.05 -104.99 0.84
CA GLY A 244 25.77 -104.54 1.43
C GLY A 244 25.27 -105.35 2.65
N GLY A 245 25.93 -106.47 3.00
CA GLY A 245 25.58 -107.31 4.16
C GLY A 245 26.28 -106.97 5.48
N ARG A 246 26.95 -105.80 5.56
CA ARG A 246 27.57 -105.28 6.80
C ARG A 246 27.02 -103.89 7.08
N ASN A 247 25.80 -103.81 7.58
CA ASN A 247 25.26 -102.74 8.44
C ASN A 247 24.03 -103.30 9.15
#